data_AF-A0A329B9H3-F1
#
_entry.id   AF-A0A329B9H3-F1
#
_cell.length_a   1.000
_cell.length_b   1.000
_cell.length_c   1.000
_cell.angle_alpha   90.00
_cell.angle_beta   90.00
_cell.angle_gamma   90.00
#
_symmetry.space_group_name_H-M   'P 1'
#
loop_
_entity.id
_entity.type
_entity.pdbx_description
1 polymer ?
#
loop_
_entity_poly.entity_id
_entity_poly.type
_entity_poly.pdbx_seq_one_letter_code
_entity_poly.pdbx_strand_id
1 'polypeptide(L)' 'MSHLMNFIPRRLAVFPTEREAMLYARQKLAEGLKQVNVVAGKHGWVVNRAGRLN' A
#
# COMPACT_ATOMS: atom_id res chain seq x y z
N MET A 1 -26.35 0.83 13.02
CA MET A 1 -25.94 1.62 11.83
C MET A 1 -24.56 1.16 11.42
N SER A 2 -24.46 0.45 10.31
CA SER A 2 -23.22 -0.13 9.79
C SER A 2 -22.36 0.97 9.17
N HIS A 3 -21.33 1.42 9.88
CA HIS A 3 -20.26 2.23 9.29
C HIS A 3 -19.49 1.36 8.30
N LEU A 4 -19.83 1.46 7.00
CA LEU A 4 -18.93 1.10 5.92
C LEU A 4 -17.70 2.00 6.06
N MET A 5 -16.71 1.51 6.80
CA MET A 5 -15.40 2.14 6.96
C MET A 5 -14.77 2.23 5.57
N ASN A 6 -14.88 3.39 4.94
CA ASN A 6 -14.31 3.66 3.62
C ASN A 6 -12.78 3.55 3.70
N PHE A 7 -12.26 2.36 3.46
CA PHE A 7 -10.83 2.11 3.30
C PHE A 7 -10.44 2.54 1.89
N ILE A 8 -9.88 3.74 1.76
CA ILE A 8 -9.35 4.23 0.47
C ILE A 8 -7.84 3.95 0.47
N PRO A 9 -7.37 2.89 -0.21
CA PRO A 9 -5.94 2.67 -0.38
C PRO A 9 -5.35 3.81 -1.20
N ARG A 10 -4.40 4.55 -0.61
CA ARG A 10 -3.70 5.63 -1.33
C ARG A 10 -2.46 5.04 -1.98
N ARG A 11 -2.38 5.08 -3.31
CA ARG A 11 -1.20 4.62 -4.05
C ARG A 11 0.04 5.42 -3.63
N LEU A 12 1.10 4.73 -3.25
CA LEU A 12 2.40 5.31 -2.92
C LEU A 12 3.35 5.26 -4.12
N ALA A 13 3.49 4.08 -4.74
CA ALA A 13 4.43 3.85 -5.83
C ALA A 13 4.04 2.63 -6.68
N VAL A 14 4.65 2.52 -7.85
CA VAL A 14 4.55 1.35 -8.75
C VAL A 14 5.95 0.91 -9.14
N PHE A 15 6.22 -0.39 -9.08
CA PHE A 15 7.51 -0.99 -9.42
C PHE A 15 7.35 -2.06 -10.50
N PRO A 16 8.35 -2.27 -11.37
CA PRO A 16 8.31 -3.32 -12.39
C PRO A 16 8.33 -4.72 -11.78
N THR A 17 9.00 -4.92 -10.63
CA THR A 17 9.15 -6.24 -9.99
C THR A 17 8.53 -6.29 -8.60
N GLU A 18 8.10 -7.49 -8.20
CA GLU A 18 7.54 -7.73 -6.86
C GLU A 18 8.56 -7.44 -5.77
N ARG A 19 9.82 -7.83 -6.02
CA ARG A 19 10.92 -7.67 -5.08
C ARG A 19 11.15 -6.20 -4.74
N GLU A 20 11.16 -5.32 -5.73
CA GLU A 20 11.31 -3.88 -5.52
C GLU A 20 10.13 -3.30 -4.73
N ALA A 21 8.90 -3.70 -5.08
CA ALA A 21 7.71 -3.29 -4.36
C ALA A 21 7.72 -3.73 -2.89
N MET A 22 8.17 -4.96 -2.61
CA MET A 22 8.31 -5.46 -1.25
C MET A 22 9.39 -4.73 -0.46
N LEU A 23 10.55 -4.45 -1.07
CA LEU A 23 11.61 -3.68 -0.41
C LEU A 23 11.13 -2.28 -0.02
N TYR A 24 10.47 -1.60 -0.95
CA TYR A 24 9.87 -0.29 -0.69
C TYR A 24 8.79 -0.36 0.39
N ALA A 25 7.90 -1.36 0.34
CA ALA A 25 6.87 -1.56 1.36
C ALA A 25 7.48 -1.75 2.76
N ARG A 26 8.54 -2.56 2.90
CA ARG A 26 9.26 -2.76 4.16
C ARG A 26 9.92 -1.48 4.67
N GLN A 27 10.56 -0.71 3.77
CA GLN A 27 11.12 0.59 4.12
C GLN A 27 10.03 1.52 4.67
N LYS A 28 8.87 1.57 4.01
CA LYS A 28 7.73 2.38 4.44
C LYS A 28 7.15 1.97 5.78
N LEU A 29 7.10 0.68 6.08
CA LEU A 29 6.75 0.21 7.43
C LEU A 29 7.79 0.66 8.47
N ALA A 30 9.08 0.58 8.14
CA ALA A 30 10.16 1.03 9.04
C ALA A 30 10.16 2.55 9.26
N GLU A 31 9.73 3.35 8.28
CA GLU A 31 9.51 4.80 8.40
C GLU A 31 8.27 5.15 9.25
N GLY A 32 7.51 4.17 9.73
CA GLY A 32 6.37 4.36 10.63
C GLY A 32 5.00 4.33 9.97
N LEU A 33 4.88 3.91 8.69
CA LEU A 33 3.57 3.62 8.12
C LEU A 33 2.97 2.39 8.80
N LYS A 34 1.74 2.55 9.32
CA LYS A 34 1.05 1.49 10.07
C LYS A 34 0.71 0.27 9.22
N GLN A 35 0.39 0.50 7.95
CA GLN A 35 -0.02 -0.56 7.04
C GLN A 35 0.25 -0.16 5.59
N VAL A 36 0.75 -1.12 4.83
CA VAL A 36 0.99 -1.03 3.39
C VAL A 36 0.42 -2.27 2.73
N ASN A 37 -0.06 -2.13 1.50
CA ASN A 37 -0.59 -3.22 0.69
C ASN A 37 0.17 -3.26 -0.64
N VAL A 38 0.67 -4.43 -1.01
CA VAL A 38 1.37 -4.65 -2.29
C VAL A 38 0.50 -5.52 -3.16
N VAL A 39 0.14 -5.04 -4.35
CA VAL A 39 -0.76 -5.75 -5.28
C VAL A 39 -0.18 -5.77 -6.68
N ALA A 40 -0.36 -6.87 -7.38
CA ALA A 40 -0.06 -6.94 -8.81
C ALA A 40 -1.07 -6.07 -9.58
N GLY A 41 -0.57 -5.17 -10.41
CA GLY A 41 -1.35 -4.31 -11.30
C GLY A 41 -1.00 -4.54 -12.76
N LYS A 42 -1.80 -3.95 -13.66
CA LYS A 42 -1.64 -4.08 -15.13
C LYS A 42 -0.25 -3.70 -15.66
N HIS A 43 0.46 -2.82 -14.95
CA HIS A 43 1.75 -2.26 -15.37
C HIS A 43 2.88 -2.50 -14.36
N GLY A 44 2.72 -3.48 -13.46
CA GLY A 44 3.68 -3.78 -12.41
C GLY A 44 3.04 -3.84 -11.03
N TRP A 45 3.88 -3.83 -10.00
CA TRP A 45 3.50 -4.02 -8.61
C TRP A 45 3.22 -2.68 -7.95
N VAL A 46 1.99 -2.51 -7.49
CA VAL A 46 1.50 -1.28 -6.87
C VAL A 46 1.61 -1.40 -5.37
N VAL A 47 2.31 -0.45 -4.75
CA VAL A 47 2.35 -0.29 -3.29
C VAL A 47 1.36 0.80 -2.89
N ASN A 48 0.40 0.44 -2.04
CA ASN A 48 -0.59 1.35 -1.49
C ASN A 48 -0.35 1.52 0.01
N ARG A 49 -0.55 2.74 0.52
CA ARG A 49 -0.75 2.97 1.93
C ARG A 49 -2.16 2.55 2.29
N ALA A 50 -2.26 1.70 3.30
CA ALA A 50 -3.51 1.38 3.94
C ALA A 50 -3.73 2.40 5.07
N GLY A 51 -4.72 3.27 4.87
CA GLY A 51 -5.10 4.29 5.84
C GLY A 51 -6.45 3.94 6.46
N ARG A 52 -6.54 4.06 7.78
CA ARG A 52 -7.82 4.19 8.48
C ARG A 52 -8.14 5.69 8.50
N LEU A 53 -9.23 6.12 7.86
CA LEU A 53 -9.76 7.46 8.06
C LEU A 53 -10.29 7.48 9.51
N ASN A 54 -9.62 8.25 10.38
CA ASN A 54 -10.13 8.55 11.71
C ASN A 54 -11.36 9.45 11.60
#